data_AF-A0A1F8EAK4-F1
#
_entry.id   AF-A0A1F8EAK4-F1
#
_cell.length_a   1.000
_cell.length_b   1.000
_cell.length_c   1.000
_cell.angle_alpha   90.00
_cell.angle_beta   90.00
_cell.angle_gamma   90.00
#
_symmetry.space_group_name_H-M   'P 1'
#
loop_
_entity.id
_entity.type
_entity.pdbx_description
1 polymer ?
#
loop_
_entity_poly.entity_id
_entity_poly.type
_entity_poly.pdbx_seq_one_letter_code
_entity_poly.pdbx_strand_id
1 'polypeptide(L)'
;MDRDELQKLTDNLKKELISIDSELSVIASKNPLVKDDFDVKVEDLGPSTEDAAQEAGELDRLQALVDTLERRRKEIVSILEKIKNGIYEK
;
A
#
# COMPACT_ATOMS: atom_id res chain seq x y z
N MET A 1 -0.58 -27.04 5.11
CA MET A 1 -1.59 -26.22 5.79
C MET A 1 -2.91 -26.95 5.72
N ASP A 2 -3.72 -26.85 6.76
CA ASP A 2 -5.10 -27.36 6.66
C ASP A 2 -5.98 -26.37 5.87
N ARG A 3 -7.11 -26.84 5.32
CA ARG A 3 -8.06 -25.97 4.58
C ARG A 3 -8.55 -24.81 5.46
N ASP A 4 -8.73 -25.07 6.74
CA ASP A 4 -9.17 -24.07 7.73
C ASP A 4 -8.09 -22.98 7.94
N GLU A 5 -6.81 -23.35 7.91
CA GLU A 5 -5.69 -22.42 8.03
C GLU A 5 -5.52 -21.56 6.78
N LEU A 6 -5.67 -22.14 5.59
CA LEU A 6 -5.64 -21.40 4.33
C LEU A 6 -6.81 -20.41 4.23
N GLN A 7 -7.98 -20.79 4.71
CA GLN A 7 -9.14 -19.91 4.75
C GLN A 7 -8.88 -18.72 5.69
N LYS A 8 -8.42 -18.99 6.92
CA LYS A 8 -8.04 -17.94 7.88
C LYS A 8 -6.96 -17.01 7.34
N LEU A 9 -5.93 -17.57 6.69
CA LEU A 9 -4.87 -16.79 6.04
C LEU A 9 -5.45 -15.89 4.95
N THR A 10 -6.32 -16.43 4.09
CA THR A 10 -6.99 -15.68 3.02
C THR A 10 -7.82 -14.52 3.58
N ASP A 11 -8.59 -14.76 4.64
CA ASP A 11 -9.39 -13.72 5.30
C ASP A 11 -8.52 -12.64 5.96
N ASN A 12 -7.41 -13.03 6.59
CA ASN A 12 -6.46 -12.08 7.16
C ASN A 12 -5.78 -11.22 6.08
N LEU A 13 -5.32 -11.84 4.99
CA LEU A 13 -4.71 -11.16 3.86
C LEU A 13 -5.68 -10.18 3.19
N LYS A 14 -6.96 -10.53 3.06
CA LYS A 14 -7.99 -9.62 2.55
C LYS A 14 -8.23 -8.44 3.48
N LYS A 15 -8.25 -8.65 4.80
CA LYS A 15 -8.37 -7.57 5.79
C LYS A 15 -7.16 -6.64 5.73
N GLU A 16 -5.96 -7.20 5.63
CA GLU A 16 -4.71 -6.43 5.49
C GLU A 16 -4.72 -5.60 4.19
N LEU A 17 -5.16 -6.19 3.08
CA LEU A 17 -5.32 -5.47 1.81
C LEU A 17 -6.27 -4.27 1.94
N ILE A 18 -7.41 -4.45 2.62
CA ILE A 18 -8.38 -3.37 2.86
C ILE A 18 -7.76 -2.27 3.75
N SER A 19 -6.99 -2.65 4.78
CA SER A 19 -6.27 -1.68 5.62
C SER A 19 -5.28 -0.87 4.80
N ILE A 20 -4.46 -1.55 3.98
CA ILE A 20 -3.46 -0.90 3.13
C ILE A 20 -4.12 0.03 2.11
N ASP A 21 -5.19 -0.42 1.45
CA ASP A 21 -5.94 0.43 0.51
C ASP A 21 -6.55 1.65 1.23
N SER A 22 -6.99 1.49 2.48
CA SER A 22 -7.48 2.61 3.30
C SER A 22 -6.35 3.58 3.69
N GLU A 23 -5.20 3.08 4.11
CA GLU A 23 -4.03 3.90 4.48
C GLU A 23 -3.50 4.67 3.27
N LEU A 24 -3.34 3.99 2.13
CA LEU A 24 -2.96 4.61 0.86
C LEU A 24 -3.96 5.70 0.45
N SER A 25 -5.27 5.52 0.70
CA SER A 25 -6.27 6.52 0.34
C SER A 25 -6.22 7.79 1.19
N VAL A 26 -5.62 7.72 2.38
CA VAL A 26 -5.43 8.87 3.29
C VAL A 26 -4.20 9.67 2.89
N ILE A 27 -3.08 8.99 2.63
CA ILE A 27 -1.78 9.62 2.38
C ILE A 27 -1.53 9.92 0.89
N ALA A 28 -2.26 9.26 -0.02
CA ALA A 28 -2.05 9.38 -1.44
C ALA A 28 -3.38 9.39 -2.22
N SER A 29 -3.39 10.07 -3.35
CA SER A 29 -4.50 10.02 -4.30
C SER A 29 -4.23 8.92 -5.30
N LYS A 30 -5.16 7.97 -5.39
CA LYS A 30 -5.11 6.97 -6.44
C LYS A 30 -5.30 7.64 -7.79
N ASN A 31 -4.35 7.45 -8.70
CA ASN A 31 -4.48 7.90 -10.06
C ASN A 31 -5.59 7.08 -10.76
N PRO A 32 -6.67 7.71 -11.26
CA PRO A 32 -7.73 6.98 -11.95
C PRO A 32 -7.27 6.39 -13.29
N LEU A 33 -6.14 6.86 -13.84
CA LEU A 33 -5.62 6.44 -15.14
C LEU A 33 -4.67 5.24 -15.05
N VAL A 34 -4.03 5.03 -13.89
CA VAL A 34 -3.04 3.95 -13.71
C VAL A 34 -3.34 3.19 -12.42
N LYS A 35 -3.55 1.89 -12.56
CA LYS A 35 -3.75 0.98 -11.43
C LYS A 35 -2.39 0.78 -10.75
N ASP A 36 -2.31 1.05 -9.44
CA ASP A 36 -1.04 1.07 -8.66
C ASP A 36 -0.13 2.28 -8.98
N ASP A 37 -0.75 3.44 -9.16
CA ASP A 37 -0.07 4.73 -9.20
C ASP A 37 -0.75 5.62 -8.15
N PHE A 38 -0.03 5.91 -7.09
CA PHE A 38 -0.50 6.66 -5.94
C PHE A 38 0.34 7.93 -5.81
N ASP A 39 -0.31 9.08 -5.94
CA ASP A 39 0.35 10.38 -5.85
C ASP A 39 0.26 10.89 -4.41
N VAL A 40 1.42 11.05 -3.78
CA VAL A 40 1.53 11.44 -2.36
C VAL A 40 0.93 12.84 -2.18
N LYS A 41 0.01 12.98 -1.23
CA LYS A 41 -0.54 14.28 -0.86
C LYS A 41 0.34 14.91 0.22
N VAL A 42 1.21 15.84 -0.18
CA VAL A 42 1.85 16.78 0.76
C VAL A 42 1.07 18.10 0.78
N GLU A 43 0.97 18.70 1.97
CA GLU A 43 0.44 20.06 2.12
C GLU A 43 1.50 21.08 1.70
N ASP A 44 1.11 22.08 0.91
CA ASP A 44 1.97 23.21 0.55
C ASP A 44 2.16 24.09 1.80
N LEU A 45 3.39 24.07 2.36
CA LEU A 45 3.72 24.82 3.59
C LEU A 45 4.11 26.27 3.31
N GLY A 46 4.26 26.65 2.04
CA GLY A 46 4.61 27.99 1.59
C GLY A 46 6.04 28.12 1.04
N PRO A 47 6.41 29.32 0.53
CA PRO A 47 7.60 29.49 -0.30
C PRO A 47 8.91 29.71 0.47
N SER A 48 8.90 29.73 1.82
CA SER A 48 10.13 29.97 2.58
C SER A 48 11.06 28.75 2.52
N THR A 49 12.37 28.99 2.60
CA THR A 49 13.37 27.91 2.57
C THR A 49 13.21 26.88 3.69
N GLU A 50 12.75 27.30 4.87
CA GLU A 50 12.46 26.41 6.01
C GLU A 50 11.21 25.56 5.74
N ASP A 51 10.14 26.18 5.23
CA ASP A 51 8.90 25.50 4.85
C ASP A 51 9.15 24.47 3.74
N ALA A 52 9.91 24.83 2.71
CA ALA A 52 10.28 23.93 1.61
C ALA A 52 11.14 22.74 2.06
N ALA A 53 12.04 22.95 3.03
CA ALA A 53 12.85 21.86 3.58
C ALA A 53 12.01 20.89 4.43
N GLN A 54 11.02 21.40 5.16
CA GLN A 54 10.07 20.57 5.90
C GLN A 54 9.15 19.79 4.95
N GLU A 55 8.64 20.45 3.91
CA GLU A 55 7.79 19.83 2.89
C GLU A 55 8.53 18.70 2.17
N ALA A 56 9.77 18.94 1.72
CA ALA A 56 10.58 17.91 1.07
C ALA A 56 10.85 16.71 1.98
N GLY A 57 11.14 16.95 3.27
CA GLY A 57 11.36 15.89 4.24
C GLY A 57 10.10 15.05 4.53
N GLU A 58 8.92 15.69 4.51
CA GLU A 58 7.64 15.00 4.66
C GLU A 58 7.25 14.24 3.39
N LEU A 59 7.49 14.82 2.22
CA LEU A 59 7.30 14.17 0.93
C LEU A 59 8.10 12.87 0.84
N ASP A 60 9.40 12.91 1.15
CA ASP A 60 10.27 11.72 1.11
C ASP A 60 9.76 10.62 2.05
N ARG A 61 9.28 10.98 3.25
CA ARG A 61 8.73 10.02 4.22
C ARG A 61 7.44 9.39 3.72
N LEU A 62 6.50 10.21 3.26
CA LEU A 62 5.21 9.75 2.77
C LEU A 62 5.38 8.92 1.49
N GLN A 63 6.30 9.30 0.61
CA GLN A 63 6.64 8.54 -0.58
C GLN A 63 7.22 7.16 -0.23
N ALA A 64 8.17 7.09 0.70
CA ALA A 64 8.68 5.81 1.18
C ALA A 64 7.60 4.92 1.82
N LEU A 65 6.63 5.54 2.51
CA LEU A 65 5.48 4.83 3.09
C LEU A 65 4.55 4.29 2.00
N VAL A 66 4.22 5.10 1.00
CA VAL A 66 3.41 4.68 -0.17
C VAL A 66 4.09 3.53 -0.90
N ASP A 67 5.37 3.64 -1.24
CA ASP A 67 6.14 2.58 -1.89
C ASP A 67 6.10 1.26 -1.09
N THR A 68 6.21 1.35 0.24
CA THR A 68 6.18 0.20 1.14
C THR A 68 4.79 -0.45 1.14
N LEU A 69 3.73 0.35 1.26
CA LEU A 69 2.35 -0.09 1.25
C LEU A 69 1.97 -0.71 -0.10
N GLU A 70 2.39 -0.11 -1.21
CA GLU A 70 2.20 -0.65 -2.55
C GLU A 70 2.91 -1.99 -2.75
N ARG A 71 4.17 -2.10 -2.33
CA ARG A 71 4.91 -3.36 -2.40
C ARG A 71 4.21 -4.44 -1.58
N ARG A 72 3.76 -4.11 -0.37
CA ARG A 72 3.05 -5.03 0.50
C ARG A 72 1.71 -5.46 -0.10
N ARG A 73 0.96 -4.52 -0.69
CA ARG A 73 -0.28 -4.79 -1.42
C ARG A 73 -0.06 -5.77 -2.58
N LYS A 74 0.96 -5.53 -3.41
CA LYS A 74 1.34 -6.43 -4.52
C LYS A 74 1.71 -7.83 -4.02
N GLU A 75 2.43 -7.91 -2.91
CA GLU A 75 2.79 -9.18 -2.28
C GLU A 75 1.55 -9.95 -1.79
N ILE A 76 0.64 -9.29 -1.09
CA ILE A 76 -0.63 -9.88 -0.61
C ILE A 76 -1.46 -10.40 -1.79
N VAL A 77 -1.59 -9.61 -2.86
CA VAL A 77 -2.30 -10.04 -4.08
C VAL A 77 -1.64 -11.28 -4.68
N SER A 78 -0.31 -11.27 -4.80
CA SER A 78 0.43 -12.44 -5.31
C SER A 78 0.22 -13.68 -4.45
N ILE A 79 0.22 -13.55 -3.12
CA ILE A 79 -0.06 -14.65 -2.19
C ILE A 79 -1.49 -15.16 -2.38
N LEU A 80 -2.48 -14.27 -2.45
CA LEU A 80 -3.88 -14.64 -2.70
C LEU A 80 -4.05 -15.38 -4.04
N GLU A 81 -3.33 -14.98 -5.09
CA GLU A 81 -3.30 -15.69 -6.37
C GLU A 81 -2.65 -17.07 -6.25
N LYS A 82 -1.53 -17.19 -5.52
CA LYS A 82 -0.87 -18.49 -5.25
C LYS A 82 -1.78 -19.44 -4.47
N ILE A 83 -2.51 -18.93 -3.48
CA ILE A 83 -3.50 -19.71 -2.71
C ILE A 83 -4.63 -20.16 -3.64
N LYS A 84 -5.17 -19.25 -4.46
CA LYS A 84 -6.23 -19.56 -5.44
C LYS A 84 -5.81 -20.62 -6.45
N ASN A 85 -4.55 -20.58 -6.89
CA ASN A 85 -3.99 -21.55 -7.83
C ASN A 85 -3.54 -22.87 -7.16
N GLY A 86 -3.63 -22.97 -5.83
CA GLY A 86 -3.18 -24.15 -5.08
C GLY A 86 -1.66 -24.37 -5.11
N ILE A 87 -0.88 -23.32 -5.43
CA ILE A 87 0.59 -23.38 -5.56
C ILE A 87 1.26 -22.96 -4.25
N TYR A 88 0.54 -22.29 -3.35
CA TYR A 88 1.10 -21.77 -2.10
C TYR A 88 1.67 -22.86 -1.17
N GLU A 89 1.20 -24.10 -1.29
CA GLU A 89 1.63 -25.25 -0.46
C GLU A 89 2.64 -26.18 -1.14
N LYS A 90 3.12 -25.84 -2.35
CA LYS A 90 4.00 -26.72 -3.13
C LYS A 90 5.48 -26.39 -2.98
#